data_AF-A0A9D8Q0A3-F1
#
_entry.id   AF-A0A9D8Q0A3-F1
#
_cell.length_a   1.000
_cell.length_b   1.000
_cell.length_c   1.000
_cell.angle_alpha   90.00
_cell.angle_beta   90.00
_cell.angle_gamma   90.00
#
_symmetry.space_group_name_H-M   'P 1'
#
loop_
_entity.id
_entity.type
_entity.pdbx_description
1 polymer ?
#
loop_
_entity_poly.entity_id
_entity_poly.type
_entity_poly.pdbx_seq_one_letter_code
_entity_poly.pdbx_strand_id
1 'polypeptide(L)'
;MPKTGRAYDLSSGWWPGMPLATGHPPFNVMTYRTPAGERNQRDLRLLDVNRVNFGFISEFMMGTTHTGTHIDALAHITCGPHAAWHGGYSSNEHLGDFGPLNNDASELPPVFRHGVLLDVPAALGLDRLGKSQPVGRKELQAA
;
A
#
# COMPACT_ATOMS: atom_id res chain seq x y z
N MET A 1 -3.56 25.54 -3.15
CA MET A 1 -3.07 25.29 -4.53
C MET A 1 -1.55 25.39 -4.59
N PRO A 2 -0.85 24.48 -5.30
CA PRO A 2 0.61 24.49 -5.43
C PRO A 2 1.10 25.72 -6.19
N LYS A 3 2.21 26.32 -5.73
CA LYS A 3 2.76 27.57 -6.30
C LYS A 3 4.06 27.40 -7.09
N THR A 4 4.79 26.30 -6.87
CA THR A 4 6.14 26.11 -7.43
C THR A 4 6.28 24.86 -8.29
N GLY A 5 5.26 24.01 -8.35
CA GLY A 5 5.31 22.73 -9.07
C GLY A 5 6.26 21.68 -8.45
N ARG A 6 6.89 21.96 -7.30
CA ARG A 6 7.72 20.97 -6.60
C ARG A 6 6.86 19.79 -6.15
N ALA A 7 7.31 18.60 -6.49
CA ALA A 7 6.70 17.34 -6.11
C ALA A 7 7.71 16.48 -5.34
N TYR A 8 7.23 15.80 -4.31
CA TYR A 8 7.99 14.86 -3.50
C TYR A 8 7.24 13.53 -3.51
N ASP A 9 7.93 12.44 -3.81
CA ASP A 9 7.39 11.09 -3.64
C ASP A 9 7.52 10.70 -2.16
N LEU A 10 6.39 10.30 -1.56
CA LEU A 10 6.32 9.84 -0.16
C LEU A 10 6.19 8.32 -0.06
N SER A 11 6.21 7.62 -1.20
CA SER A 11 6.25 6.15 -1.24
C SER A 11 7.61 5.65 -0.75
N SER A 12 7.61 4.59 0.05
CA SER A 12 8.83 3.86 0.37
C SER A 12 9.37 3.07 -0.83
N GLY A 13 8.56 2.86 -1.87
CA GLY A 13 8.79 1.83 -2.88
C GLY A 13 8.42 0.43 -2.38
N TRP A 14 8.39 -0.53 -3.30
CA TRP A 14 7.95 -1.91 -3.04
C TRP A 14 9.05 -2.88 -3.47
N TRP A 15 9.55 -3.71 -2.55
CA TRP A 15 10.61 -4.70 -2.82
C TRP A 15 10.48 -5.96 -1.96
N PRO A 16 10.95 -7.13 -2.43
CA PRO A 16 10.98 -8.34 -1.61
C PRO A 16 11.80 -8.13 -0.32
N GLY A 17 11.20 -8.47 0.83
CA GLY A 17 11.83 -8.28 2.14
C GLY A 17 11.71 -6.86 2.72
N MET A 18 10.85 -6.01 2.16
CA MET A 18 10.54 -4.70 2.76
C MET A 18 9.94 -4.84 4.17
N PRO A 19 10.11 -3.82 5.04
CA PRO A 19 9.43 -3.79 6.34
C PRO A 19 7.92 -4.01 6.18
N LEU A 20 7.38 -4.93 6.97
CA LEU A 20 5.96 -5.29 6.97
C LEU A 20 5.52 -5.59 8.40
N ALA A 21 4.29 -5.21 8.73
CA ALA A 21 3.72 -5.53 10.05
C ALA A 21 3.54 -7.04 10.20
N THR A 22 3.88 -7.56 11.38
CA THR A 22 3.72 -8.98 11.72
C THR A 22 2.26 -9.39 11.55
N GLY A 23 2.03 -10.48 10.80
CA GLY A 23 0.69 -11.00 10.51
C GLY A 23 0.28 -10.91 9.02
N HIS A 24 1.02 -10.17 8.20
CA HIS A 24 0.81 -10.13 6.75
C HIS A 24 1.81 -11.03 6.00
N PRO A 25 1.40 -11.67 4.89
CA PRO A 25 2.33 -12.39 4.01
C PRO A 25 3.35 -11.43 3.38
N PRO A 26 4.61 -11.87 3.22
CA PRO A 26 5.64 -11.04 2.62
C PRO A 26 5.30 -10.67 1.17
N PHE A 27 5.67 -9.46 0.77
CA PHE A 27 5.58 -9.06 -0.63
C PHE A 27 6.56 -9.85 -1.50
N ASN A 28 6.03 -10.46 -2.54
CA ASN A 28 6.80 -11.21 -3.51
C ASN A 28 6.36 -10.90 -4.93
N VAL A 29 7.34 -10.90 -5.82
CA VAL A 29 7.11 -10.81 -7.25
C VAL A 29 7.62 -12.10 -7.88
N MET A 30 6.72 -12.81 -8.54
CA MET A 30 7.01 -14.07 -9.21
C MET A 30 6.88 -13.86 -10.71
N THR A 31 8.01 -13.92 -11.40
CA THR A 31 8.03 -13.85 -12.86
C THR A 31 7.24 -15.01 -13.48
N TYR A 32 6.41 -14.69 -14.47
CA TYR A 32 5.57 -15.66 -15.20
C TYR A 32 5.96 -15.76 -16.69
N ARG A 33 5.98 -14.63 -17.40
CA ARG A 33 6.49 -14.56 -18.78
C ARG A 33 7.79 -13.81 -18.80
N THR A 34 8.75 -14.33 -19.54
CA THR A 34 10.03 -13.67 -19.81
C THR A 34 10.33 -13.77 -21.29
N PRO A 35 11.10 -12.83 -21.87
CA PRO A 35 11.48 -12.93 -23.27
C PRO A 35 12.22 -14.23 -23.59
N ALA A 36 13.00 -14.78 -22.65
CA ALA A 36 13.66 -16.07 -22.83
C ALA A 36 12.67 -17.24 -22.78
N GLY A 37 11.76 -17.24 -21.80
CA GLY A 37 10.71 -18.25 -21.68
C GLY A 37 9.81 -18.28 -22.91
N GLU A 38 9.40 -17.13 -23.42
CA GLU A 38 8.59 -16.99 -24.64
C GLU A 38 9.29 -17.60 -25.86
N ARG A 39 10.56 -17.27 -26.09
CA ARG A 39 11.36 -17.80 -27.22
C ARG A 39 11.57 -19.31 -27.15
N ASN A 40 11.70 -19.84 -25.94
CA ASN A 40 11.91 -21.26 -25.70
C ASN A 40 10.60 -22.06 -25.82
N GLN A 41 9.51 -21.55 -25.24
CA GLN A 41 8.22 -22.22 -25.16
C GLN A 41 7.44 -22.18 -26.48
N ARG A 42 7.53 -21.07 -27.23
CA ARG A 42 6.89 -20.87 -28.55
C ARG A 42 5.37 -21.15 -28.54
N ASP A 43 4.70 -20.78 -27.45
CA ASP A 43 3.26 -20.97 -27.24
C ASP A 43 2.42 -19.71 -27.52
N LEU A 44 3.06 -18.60 -27.91
CA LEU A 44 2.42 -17.32 -28.16
C LEU A 44 2.40 -16.97 -29.65
N ARG A 45 1.23 -17.13 -30.28
CA ARG A 45 1.01 -16.81 -31.71
C ARG A 45 1.36 -15.37 -32.08
N LEU A 46 1.23 -14.44 -31.14
CA LEU A 46 1.62 -13.03 -31.33
C LEU A 46 3.09 -12.88 -31.74
N LEU A 47 3.94 -13.85 -31.37
CA LEU A 47 5.38 -13.82 -31.61
C LEU A 47 5.82 -14.62 -32.85
N ASP A 48 4.89 -15.24 -33.59
CA ASP A 48 5.21 -16.05 -34.77
C ASP A 48 5.90 -15.22 -35.86
N VAL A 49 5.47 -13.97 -36.06
CA VAL A 49 6.10 -13.01 -36.98
C VAL A 49 6.70 -11.86 -36.17
N ASN A 50 7.90 -12.07 -35.66
CA ASN A 50 8.56 -11.13 -34.76
C ASN A 50 9.82 -10.50 -35.37
N ARG A 51 9.62 -9.58 -36.32
CA ARG A 51 10.72 -8.92 -37.06
C ARG A 51 11.59 -8.00 -36.20
N VAL A 52 11.07 -7.55 -35.06
CA VAL A 52 11.73 -6.59 -34.16
C VAL A 52 12.24 -7.24 -32.87
N ASN A 53 12.17 -8.58 -32.76
CA ASN A 53 12.53 -9.32 -31.56
C ASN A 53 11.82 -8.79 -30.28
N PHE A 54 10.54 -8.46 -30.42
CA PHE A 54 9.65 -8.12 -29.32
C PHE A 54 9.57 -9.27 -28.30
N GLY A 55 9.53 -8.93 -27.03
CA GLY A 55 9.22 -9.84 -25.94
C GLY A 55 8.75 -9.02 -24.76
N PHE A 56 8.02 -9.63 -23.85
CA PHE A 56 7.50 -8.93 -22.68
C PHE A 56 7.85 -9.67 -21.40
N ILE A 57 7.60 -9.00 -20.29
CA ILE A 57 7.73 -9.56 -18.96
C ILE A 57 6.38 -9.41 -18.30
N SER A 58 5.90 -10.48 -17.69
CA SER A 58 4.70 -10.44 -16.85
C SER A 58 4.99 -11.17 -15.56
N GLU A 59 4.44 -10.65 -14.47
CA GLU A 59 4.74 -11.09 -13.12
C GLU A 59 3.42 -11.30 -12.37
N PHE A 60 3.41 -12.23 -11.42
CA PHE A 60 2.42 -12.25 -10.35
C PHE A 60 2.98 -11.49 -9.16
N MET A 61 2.18 -10.57 -8.61
CA MET A 61 2.49 -9.90 -7.36
C MET A 61 1.64 -10.52 -6.26
N MET A 62 2.27 -10.90 -5.16
CA MET A 62 1.62 -11.45 -3.97
C MET A 62 1.96 -10.58 -2.77
N GLY A 63 0.94 -10.23 -2.01
CA GLY A 63 1.04 -9.38 -0.83
C GLY A 63 -0.36 -9.05 -0.31
N THR A 64 -0.45 -8.03 0.52
CA THR A 64 -1.73 -7.49 1.00
C THR A 64 -1.84 -6.02 0.65
N THR A 65 -3.05 -5.47 0.78
CA THR A 65 -3.30 -4.01 0.74
C THR A 65 -2.65 -3.25 1.89
N HIS A 66 -2.00 -3.94 2.84
CA HIS A 66 -1.24 -3.37 3.96
C HIS A 66 0.28 -3.48 3.76
N THR A 67 0.70 -3.68 2.52
CA THR A 67 2.11 -3.78 2.12
C THR A 67 2.66 -2.42 1.70
N GLY A 68 3.86 -2.08 2.17
CA GLY A 68 4.55 -0.83 1.80
C GLY A 68 3.82 0.44 2.26
N THR A 69 4.02 1.56 1.59
CA THR A 69 3.17 2.77 1.78
C THR A 69 1.74 2.47 1.32
N HIS A 70 0.77 2.57 2.24
CA HIS A 70 -0.63 2.23 1.98
C HIS A 70 -1.61 3.14 2.73
N ILE A 71 -2.91 2.95 2.46
CA ILE A 71 -4.03 3.60 3.15
C ILE A 71 -4.89 2.49 3.75
N ASP A 72 -5.15 2.58 5.05
CA ASP A 72 -6.15 1.74 5.71
C ASP A 72 -7.54 2.36 5.54
N ALA A 73 -8.46 1.59 4.94
CA ALA A 73 -9.85 1.99 4.77
C ALA A 73 -10.63 1.92 6.10
N LEU A 74 -11.83 2.49 6.13
CA LEU A 74 -12.66 2.56 7.33
C LEU A 74 -13.07 1.20 7.88
N ALA A 75 -13.13 0.17 7.03
CA ALA A 75 -13.40 -1.21 7.40
C ALA A 75 -12.14 -2.02 7.82
N HIS A 76 -10.97 -1.39 7.96
CA HIS A 76 -9.71 -2.11 8.24
C HIS A 76 -9.67 -2.75 9.64
N ILE A 77 -10.10 -2.01 10.68
CA ILE A 77 -9.98 -2.43 12.07
C ILE A 77 -11.35 -2.54 12.72
N THR A 78 -11.59 -3.68 13.36
CA THR A 78 -12.77 -3.93 14.18
C THR A 78 -12.45 -3.77 15.66
N CYS A 79 -13.43 -3.34 16.46
CA CYS A 79 -13.32 -3.34 17.91
C CYS A 79 -14.66 -3.70 18.60
N GLY A 80 -14.57 -3.99 19.90
CA GLY A 80 -15.75 -4.27 20.73
C GLY A 80 -16.35 -5.67 20.54
N PRO A 81 -17.44 -5.97 21.27
CA PRO A 81 -18.02 -7.32 21.34
C PRO A 81 -18.63 -7.81 20.02
N HIS A 82 -18.91 -6.91 19.08
CA HIS A 82 -19.49 -7.23 17.78
C HIS A 82 -18.48 -7.19 16.63
N ALA A 83 -17.18 -7.02 16.94
CA ALA A 83 -16.14 -6.84 15.93
C ALA A 83 -16.58 -5.85 14.84
N ALA A 84 -16.97 -4.66 15.28
CA ALA A 84 -17.51 -3.62 14.42
C ALA A 84 -16.43 -2.63 14.02
N TRP A 85 -16.50 -2.11 12.79
CA TRP A 85 -15.64 -1.01 12.33
C TRP A 85 -16.38 0.33 12.35
N HIS A 86 -15.74 1.36 11.79
CA HIS A 86 -16.27 2.72 11.74
C HIS A 86 -17.73 2.76 11.24
N GLY A 87 -18.60 3.48 11.95
CA GLY A 87 -20.03 3.54 11.62
C GLY A 87 -20.89 2.47 12.30
N GLY A 88 -20.28 1.52 13.04
CA GLY A 88 -21.00 0.48 13.79
C GLY A 88 -21.32 -0.77 12.98
N TYR A 89 -20.75 -0.90 11.78
CA TYR A 89 -20.93 -2.08 10.92
C TYR A 89 -20.19 -3.29 11.50
N SER A 90 -20.95 -4.34 11.81
CA SER A 90 -20.46 -5.62 12.32
C SER A 90 -19.83 -6.47 11.21
N SER A 91 -18.65 -7.05 11.48
CA SER A 91 -18.02 -8.00 10.56
C SER A 91 -18.85 -9.25 10.31
N ASN A 92 -19.72 -9.67 11.24
CA ASN A 92 -20.60 -10.82 11.03
C ASN A 92 -21.66 -10.60 9.94
N GLU A 93 -21.96 -9.34 9.61
CA GLU A 93 -22.99 -8.98 8.63
C GLU A 93 -22.40 -8.35 7.37
N HIS A 94 -21.26 -7.67 7.50
CA HIS A 94 -20.71 -6.83 6.44
C HIS A 94 -19.35 -7.29 5.91
N LEU A 95 -18.78 -8.40 6.39
CA LEU A 95 -17.54 -8.97 5.85
C LEU A 95 -17.87 -10.22 5.01
N GLY A 96 -17.47 -10.20 3.73
CA GLY A 96 -17.61 -11.34 2.83
C GLY A 96 -16.28 -12.06 2.56
N ASP A 97 -16.35 -13.12 1.75
CA ASP A 97 -15.18 -13.96 1.39
C ASP A 97 -14.04 -13.19 0.69
N PHE A 98 -14.36 -12.04 0.08
CA PHE A 98 -13.42 -11.22 -0.69
C PHE A 98 -13.20 -9.81 -0.10
N GLY A 99 -13.56 -9.62 1.17
CA GLY A 99 -13.38 -8.37 1.88
C GLY A 99 -14.69 -7.72 2.33
N PRO A 100 -14.59 -6.49 2.88
CA PRO A 100 -15.76 -5.77 3.38
C PRO A 100 -16.77 -5.46 2.26
N LEU A 101 -18.06 -5.53 2.59
CA LEU A 101 -19.17 -5.22 1.69
C LEU A 101 -19.53 -3.72 1.71
N ASN A 102 -18.92 -2.96 2.62
CA ASN A 102 -18.97 -1.51 2.68
C ASN A 102 -17.68 -0.97 3.29
N ASN A 103 -17.42 0.32 3.09
CA ASN A 103 -16.33 1.07 3.73
C ASN A 103 -14.92 0.51 3.48
N ASP A 104 -14.75 -0.20 2.38
CA ASP A 104 -13.45 -0.66 1.89
C ASP A 104 -12.71 0.46 1.12
N ALA A 105 -11.54 0.11 0.57
CA ALA A 105 -10.73 1.07 -0.17
C ALA A 105 -11.32 1.47 -1.54
N SER A 106 -12.27 0.69 -2.09
CA SER A 106 -12.91 1.00 -3.38
C SER A 106 -13.88 2.18 -3.27
N GLU A 107 -14.39 2.46 -2.07
CA GLU A 107 -15.25 3.61 -1.78
C GLU A 107 -14.47 4.91 -1.55
N LEU A 108 -13.13 4.86 -1.44
CA LEU A 108 -12.32 6.05 -1.18
C LEU A 108 -12.39 7.01 -2.38
N PRO A 109 -12.78 8.28 -2.19
CA PRO A 109 -12.71 9.27 -3.25
C PRO A 109 -11.24 9.59 -3.56
N PRO A 110 -10.93 10.10 -4.77
CA PRO A 110 -9.58 10.60 -5.06
C PRO A 110 -9.12 11.64 -4.02
N VAL A 111 -7.97 11.40 -3.42
CA VAL A 111 -7.44 12.25 -2.34
C VAL A 111 -6.55 13.34 -2.94
N PHE A 112 -7.17 14.44 -3.33
CA PHE A 112 -6.47 15.68 -3.69
C PHE A 112 -6.76 16.73 -2.63
N ARG A 113 -5.93 16.77 -1.60
CA ARG A 113 -6.16 17.59 -0.40
C ARG A 113 -4.89 18.32 0.03
N HIS A 114 -5.07 19.32 0.88
CA HIS A 114 -3.96 19.96 1.57
C HIS A 114 -3.36 18.98 2.59
N GLY A 115 -2.06 18.71 2.47
CA GLY A 115 -1.28 17.99 3.48
C GLY A 115 -0.47 18.96 4.34
N VAL A 116 -0.26 18.60 5.60
CA VAL A 116 0.65 19.30 6.53
C VAL A 116 1.66 18.27 7.02
N LEU A 117 2.94 18.57 6.87
CA LEU A 117 4.02 17.78 7.46
C LEU A 117 4.32 18.34 8.85
N LEU A 118 4.16 17.52 9.88
CA LEU A 118 4.57 17.83 11.25
C LEU A 118 5.87 17.09 11.55
N ASP A 119 6.99 17.81 11.58
CA ASP A 119 8.30 17.25 11.89
C ASP A 119 8.53 17.22 13.41
N VAL A 120 7.90 16.24 14.07
CA VAL A 120 7.93 16.09 15.53
C VAL A 120 9.36 15.90 16.08
N PRO A 121 10.25 15.07 15.51
CA PRO A 121 11.64 15.01 15.96
C PRO A 121 12.32 16.38 15.94
N ALA A 122 12.23 17.12 14.82
CA ALA A 122 12.86 18.43 14.70
C ALA A 122 12.29 19.45 15.71
N ALA A 123 10.98 19.45 15.94
CA ALA A 123 10.33 20.31 16.94
C ALA A 123 10.82 20.04 18.38
N LEU A 124 11.28 18.82 18.66
CA LEU A 124 11.88 18.43 19.94
C LEU A 124 13.41 18.62 19.98
N GLY A 125 14.03 19.11 18.90
CA GLY A 125 15.48 19.23 18.78
C GLY A 125 16.19 17.88 18.71
N LEU A 126 15.52 16.86 18.16
CA LEU A 126 16.03 15.50 18.04
C LEU A 126 16.19 15.10 16.57
N ASP A 127 17.22 14.32 16.27
CA ASP A 127 17.37 13.71 14.94
C ASP A 127 16.36 12.59 14.70
N ARG A 128 15.92 11.90 15.78
CA ARG A 128 14.90 10.84 15.75
C ARG A 128 14.26 10.65 17.12
N LEU A 129 13.05 10.11 17.15
CA LEU A 129 12.40 9.68 18.38
C LEU A 129 13.02 8.40 18.95
N GLY A 130 12.92 8.22 20.26
CA GLY A 130 13.25 6.97 20.93
C GLY A 130 12.32 5.83 20.55
N LYS A 131 12.76 4.58 20.77
CA LYS A 131 11.92 3.39 20.55
C LYS A 131 10.65 3.49 21.37
N SER A 132 9.50 3.34 20.72
CA SER A 132 8.17 3.38 21.35
C SER A 132 7.88 4.68 22.11
N GLN A 133 8.58 5.78 21.80
CA GLN A 133 8.29 7.10 22.37
C GLN A 133 6.93 7.58 21.85
N PRO A 134 5.94 7.83 22.74
CA PRO A 134 4.63 8.31 22.31
C PRO A 134 4.72 9.70 21.69
N VAL A 135 3.90 9.94 20.67
CA VAL A 135 3.64 11.26 20.10
C VAL A 135 2.20 11.63 20.45
N GLY A 136 2.04 12.49 21.46
CA GLY A 136 0.76 12.93 21.96
C GLY A 136 0.37 14.32 21.49
N ARG A 137 -0.71 14.86 22.06
CA ARG A 137 -1.21 16.21 21.75
C ARG A 137 -0.12 17.28 21.89
N LYS A 138 0.68 17.21 22.96
CA LYS A 138 1.69 18.24 23.27
C LYS A 138 2.77 18.28 22.18
N GLU A 139 3.26 17.12 21.75
CA GLU A 139 4.28 16.99 20.72
C GLU A 139 3.73 17.46 19.36
N LEU A 140 2.48 17.11 19.04
CA LEU A 140 1.80 17.57 17.83
C LEU A 140 1.52 19.07 17.80
N GLN A 141 1.34 19.72 18.96
CA GLN A 141 1.14 21.18 19.03
C GLN A 141 2.46 21.96 18.96
N ALA A 142 3.58 21.30 19.26
CA ALA A 142 4.91 21.90 19.18
C ALA A 142 5.48 21.86 17.75
N ALA A 143 5.05 20.88 16.94
CA ALA A 143 5.41 20.71 15.54
C ALA A 143 4.51 21.54 14.61
#